data_AF-A0A2S8DS91-F1
#
_entry.id   AF-A0A2S8DS91-F1
#
_cell.length_a   1.000
_cell.length_b   1.000
_cell.length_c   1.000
_cell.angle_alpha   90.00
_cell.angle_beta   90.00
_cell.angle_gamma   90.00
#
_symmetry.space_group_name_H-M   'P 1'
#
loop_
_entity.id
_entity.type
_entity.pdbx_description
1 polymer ?
#
loop_
_entity_poly.entity_id
_entity_poly.type
_entity_poly.pdbx_seq_one_letter_code
_entity_poly.pdbx_strand_id
1 'polypeptide(L)'
;MNFKEKLEEHFKQFEASPVLFVGSGVSRRYLGVPCWQDLLKHFAEAIEENHIKLKTKSNGDLPEYAQLLVSAYAEKWWDTEEGQLALSEKEQEKTFINEQSPLKLSISKYIENAHKNIIDNDELKHEISGNAANLLI
;
A
#
# COMPACT_ATOMS: atom_id res chain seq x y z
N MET A 1 -28.83 -21.50 12.21
CA MET A 1 -28.24 -21.08 10.93
C MET A 1 -27.13 -20.08 11.20
N ASN A 2 -25.90 -20.42 10.84
CA ASN A 2 -24.72 -19.56 11.05
C ASN A 2 -24.68 -18.43 10.00
N PHE A 3 -23.81 -17.44 10.20
CA PHE A 3 -23.71 -16.28 9.31
C PHE A 3 -23.42 -16.67 7.85
N LYS A 4 -22.51 -17.63 7.65
CA LYS A 4 -22.14 -18.12 6.31
C LYS A 4 -23.35 -18.73 5.59
N GLU A 5 -24.12 -19.58 6.25
CA GLU A 5 -25.34 -20.19 5.70
C GLU A 5 -26.38 -19.12 5.30
N LYS A 6 -26.57 -18.09 6.15
CA LYS A 6 -27.49 -16.98 5.84
C LYS A 6 -27.03 -16.16 4.64
N LEU A 7 -25.72 -15.92 4.53
CA LEU A 7 -25.13 -15.17 3.42
C LEU A 7 -25.26 -15.95 2.09
N GLU A 8 -24.99 -17.26 2.13
CA GLU A 8 -25.16 -18.15 0.98
C GLU A 8 -26.61 -18.23 0.50
N GLU A 9 -27.58 -18.35 1.41
CA GLU A 9 -28.99 -18.32 1.05
C GLU A 9 -29.39 -16.99 0.43
N HIS A 10 -28.91 -15.87 0.98
CA HIS A 10 -29.20 -14.55 0.42
C HIS A 10 -28.62 -14.39 -0.99
N PHE A 11 -27.38 -14.83 -1.23
CA PHE A 11 -26.77 -14.76 -2.57
C PHE A 11 -27.51 -15.62 -3.60
N LYS A 12 -28.06 -16.77 -3.20
CA LYS A 12 -28.87 -17.63 -4.08
C LYS A 12 -30.18 -16.98 -4.56
N GLN A 13 -30.60 -15.86 -3.96
CA GLN A 13 -31.78 -15.11 -4.39
C GLN A 13 -31.54 -14.28 -5.65
N PHE A 14 -30.28 -14.12 -6.07
CA PHE A 14 -29.90 -13.31 -7.22
C PHE A 14 -29.26 -14.19 -8.30
N GLU A 15 -29.59 -13.94 -9.57
CA GLU A 15 -28.94 -14.62 -10.71
C GLU A 15 -27.52 -14.08 -10.97
N ALA A 16 -27.24 -12.85 -10.55
CA ALA A 16 -25.94 -12.21 -10.71
C ALA A 16 -24.95 -12.63 -9.61
N SER A 17 -23.67 -12.70 -9.97
CA SER A 17 -22.60 -12.96 -9.00
C SER A 17 -22.41 -11.78 -8.03
N PRO A 18 -22.14 -12.03 -6.74
CA PRO A 18 -21.87 -10.96 -5.79
C PRO A 18 -20.58 -10.22 -6.15
N VAL A 19 -20.59 -8.89 -5.96
CA VAL A 19 -19.42 -8.02 -6.16
C VAL A 19 -19.03 -7.43 -4.81
N LEU A 20 -17.76 -7.59 -4.42
CA LEU A 20 -17.20 -7.03 -3.20
C LEU A 20 -16.32 -5.82 -3.54
N PHE A 21 -16.69 -4.65 -3.03
CA PHE A 21 -15.85 -3.46 -3.07
C PHE A 21 -15.04 -3.36 -1.78
N VAL A 22 -13.72 -3.51 -1.89
CA VAL A 22 -12.80 -3.41 -0.75
C VAL A 22 -12.08 -2.07 -0.80
N GLY A 23 -12.26 -1.26 0.24
CA GLY A 23 -11.55 0.00 0.43
C GLY A 23 -10.19 -0.17 1.11
N SER A 24 -9.39 0.90 1.11
CA SER A 24 -8.06 0.93 1.75
C SER A 24 -8.08 0.66 3.27
N GLY A 25 -9.25 0.77 3.92
CA GLY A 25 -9.43 0.42 5.33
C GLY A 25 -9.04 -1.03 5.64
N VAL A 26 -9.27 -1.97 4.71
CA VAL A 26 -8.89 -3.38 4.89
C VAL A 26 -7.37 -3.52 4.91
N SER A 27 -6.66 -2.96 3.92
CA SER A 27 -5.20 -3.03 3.88
C SER A 27 -4.54 -2.29 5.04
N ARG A 28 -5.11 -1.17 5.48
CA ARG A 28 -4.60 -0.43 6.65
C ARG A 28 -4.77 -1.23 7.94
N ARG A 29 -5.94 -1.82 8.16
CA ARG A 29 -6.26 -2.58 9.38
C ARG A 29 -5.53 -3.91 9.44
N TYR A 30 -5.48 -4.64 8.33
CA TYR A 30 -5.07 -6.04 8.31
C TYR A 30 -3.75 -6.32 7.61
N LEU A 31 -3.17 -5.33 6.93
CA LEU A 31 -1.83 -5.44 6.33
C LEU A 31 -0.91 -4.31 6.81
N GLY A 32 -1.36 -3.44 7.72
CA GLY A 32 -0.55 -2.34 8.26
C GLY A 32 -0.04 -1.35 7.21
N VAL A 33 -0.68 -1.28 6.04
CA VAL A 33 -0.25 -0.38 4.97
C VAL A 33 -0.54 1.07 5.38
N PRO A 34 0.40 2.01 5.22
CA PRO A 34 0.21 3.42 5.57
C PRO A 34 -0.85 4.11 4.70
N CYS A 35 -1.33 5.26 5.15
CA CYS A 35 -2.13 6.14 4.30
C CYS A 35 -1.26 6.84 3.26
N TRP A 36 -1.88 7.50 2.27
CA TRP A 36 -1.13 8.16 1.19
C TRP A 36 -0.09 9.17 1.70
N GLN A 37 -0.43 9.95 2.74
CA GLN A 37 0.48 10.94 3.33
C GLN A 37 1.71 10.29 3.97
N ASP A 38 1.49 9.24 4.74
CA ASP A 38 2.55 8.50 5.43
C ASP A 38 3.41 7.71 4.43
N LEU A 39 2.83 7.24 3.33
CA LEU A 39 3.56 6.60 2.24
C LEU A 39 4.52 7.60 1.56
N LEU A 40 4.05 8.81 1.26
CA LEU A 40 4.89 9.88 0.70
C LEU A 40 6.02 10.30 1.67
N LYS A 41 5.73 10.32 2.97
CA LYS A 41 6.75 10.55 4.00
C LYS A 41 7.79 9.43 4.00
N HIS A 42 7.36 8.17 4.02
CA HIS A 42 8.24 7.01 4.03
C HIS A 42 9.25 7.04 2.87
N PHE A 43 8.78 7.32 1.65
CA PHE A 43 9.66 7.36 0.48
C PHE A 43 10.51 8.63 0.38
N ALA A 44 10.09 9.75 0.99
CA ALA A 44 10.97 10.91 1.14
C ALA A 44 12.15 10.58 2.07
N GLU A 45 11.87 9.96 3.21
CA GLU A 45 12.88 9.58 4.20
C GLU A 45 13.84 8.50 3.67
N ALA A 46 13.35 7.58 2.81
CA ALA A 46 14.17 6.53 2.19
C ALA A 46 15.31 7.07 1.30
N ILE A 47 15.19 8.30 0.77
CA ILE A 47 16.22 8.99 -0.02
C ILE A 47 16.85 10.17 0.74
N GLU A 48 16.72 10.18 2.07
CA GLU A 48 17.19 11.25 2.95
C GLU A 48 16.66 12.64 2.57
N GLU A 49 15.47 12.71 1.94
CA GLU A 49 14.81 13.96 1.63
C GLU A 49 13.90 14.39 2.79
N ASN A 50 13.97 15.67 3.16
CA ASN A 50 13.20 16.18 4.27
C ASN A 50 11.70 16.27 3.90
N HIS A 51 10.89 15.38 4.47
CA HIS A 51 9.45 15.31 4.20
C HIS A 51 8.69 16.61 4.56
N ILE A 52 9.15 17.35 5.59
CA ILE A 52 8.56 18.63 5.99
C ILE A 52 8.84 19.69 4.91
N LYS A 53 10.07 19.73 4.37
CA LYS A 53 10.44 20.63 3.27
C LYS A 53 9.57 20.39 2.04
N LEU A 54 9.33 19.13 1.65
CA LEU A 54 8.45 18.79 0.53
C LEU A 54 7.01 19.26 0.80
N LYS A 55 6.48 18.97 1.99
CA LYS A 55 5.15 19.40 2.43
C LYS A 55 4.97 20.92 2.43
N THR A 56 5.97 21.67 2.91
CA THR A 56 5.91 23.13 2.93
C THR A 56 5.99 23.71 1.53
N LYS A 57 6.84 23.15 0.65
CA LYS A 57 6.93 23.58 -0.76
C LYS A 57 5.64 23.34 -1.53
N SER A 58 4.91 22.28 -1.21
CA SER A 58 3.63 21.96 -1.83
C SER A 58 2.41 22.62 -1.16
N ASN A 59 2.61 23.54 -0.20
CA ASN A 59 1.53 24.13 0.60
C ASN A 59 0.61 23.08 1.27
N GLY A 60 1.14 21.88 1.57
CA GLY A 60 0.38 20.76 2.11
C GLY A 60 -0.47 20.00 1.10
N ASP A 61 -0.48 20.39 -0.18
CA ASP A 61 -1.13 19.65 -1.26
C ASP A 61 -0.37 18.35 -1.53
N LEU A 62 -1.10 17.23 -1.50
CA LEU A 62 -0.51 15.89 -1.63
C LEU A 62 -0.16 15.52 -3.08
N PRO A 63 -0.97 15.86 -4.10
CA PRO A 63 -0.56 15.73 -5.49
C PRO A 63 0.75 16.49 -5.79
N GLU A 64 0.85 17.76 -5.39
CA GLU A 64 2.05 18.57 -5.60
C GLU A 64 3.24 18.04 -4.78
N TYR A 65 3.01 17.60 -3.53
CA TYR A 65 4.03 16.89 -2.75
C TYR A 65 4.56 15.72 -3.56
N ALA A 66 3.67 14.86 -4.07
CA ALA A 66 4.06 13.65 -4.77
C ALA A 66 4.88 13.96 -6.02
N GLN A 67 4.54 15.02 -6.76
CA GLN A 67 5.33 15.46 -7.92
C GLN A 67 6.73 15.96 -7.51
N LEU A 68 6.84 16.73 -6.43
CA LEU A 68 8.13 17.16 -5.90
C LEU A 68 8.97 15.97 -5.42
N LEU A 69 8.33 14.99 -4.78
CA LEU A 69 8.96 13.75 -4.36
C LEU A 69 9.45 12.95 -5.56
N VAL A 70 8.64 12.79 -6.62
CA VAL A 70 9.03 12.08 -7.84
C VAL A 70 10.35 12.63 -8.39
N SER A 71 10.47 13.95 -8.53
CA SER A 71 11.69 14.56 -9.07
C SER A 71 12.90 14.30 -8.15
N ALA A 72 12.76 14.50 -6.83
CA ALA A 72 13.85 14.25 -5.88
C ALA A 72 14.23 12.77 -5.79
N TYR A 73 13.24 11.88 -5.88
CA TYR A 73 13.41 10.43 -5.81
C TYR A 73 14.10 9.91 -7.06
N ALA A 74 13.72 10.38 -8.25
CA ALA A 74 14.38 10.01 -9.49
C ALA A 74 15.87 10.40 -9.54
N GLU A 75 16.25 11.50 -8.89
CA GLU A 75 17.65 11.93 -8.81
C GLU A 75 18.49 11.03 -7.90
N LYS A 76 17.97 10.69 -6.71
CA LYS A 76 18.75 10.00 -5.67
C LYS A 76 18.61 8.48 -5.68
N TRP A 77 17.50 7.95 -6.19
CA TRP A 77 17.17 6.53 -6.06
C TRP A 77 18.16 5.61 -6.77
N TRP A 78 18.76 6.05 -7.88
CA TRP A 78 19.75 5.27 -8.61
C TRP A 78 21.00 4.94 -7.78
N ASP A 79 21.34 5.81 -6.82
CA ASP A 79 22.49 5.62 -5.93
C ASP A 79 22.17 4.73 -4.71
N THR A 80 20.90 4.37 -4.52
CA THR A 80 20.48 3.47 -3.44
C THR A 80 20.76 2.00 -3.77
N GLU A 81 20.80 1.14 -2.75
CA GLU A 81 20.90 -0.31 -2.94
C GLU A 81 19.77 -0.85 -3.83
N GLU A 82 18.54 -0.35 -3.64
CA GLU A 82 17.39 -0.75 -4.45
C GLU A 82 17.58 -0.39 -5.93
N GLY A 83 18.08 0.83 -6.21
CA GLY A 83 18.37 1.28 -7.57
C GLY A 83 19.46 0.46 -8.24
N GLN A 84 20.53 0.15 -7.51
CA GLN A 84 21.64 -0.67 -8.02
C GLN A 84 21.18 -2.11 -8.33
N LEU A 85 20.34 -2.70 -7.48
CA LEU A 85 19.76 -4.03 -7.72
C LEU A 85 18.83 -4.03 -8.94
N ALA A 86 18.02 -3.00 -9.12
CA ALA A 86 17.13 -2.88 -10.28
C ALA A 86 17.88 -2.85 -11.61
N LEU A 87 19.07 -2.24 -11.65
CA LEU A 87 19.94 -2.23 -12.85
C LEU A 87 20.50 -3.62 -13.20
N SER A 88 20.57 -4.54 -12.24
CA SER A 88 21.02 -5.92 -12.48
C SER A 88 19.95 -6.78 -13.16
N GLU A 89 18.68 -6.36 -13.08
CA GLU A 89 17.54 -7.05 -13.66
C GLU A 89 17.24 -6.51 -15.06
N LYS A 90 17.88 -7.08 -16.10
CA LYS A 90 17.75 -6.66 -17.52
C LYS A 90 16.31 -6.51 -18.03
N GLU A 91 15.33 -7.18 -17.41
CA GLU A 91 13.92 -7.07 -17.79
C GLU A 91 13.29 -5.74 -17.35
N GLN A 92 13.81 -5.09 -16.30
CA GLN A 92 13.26 -3.84 -15.77
C GLN A 92 13.68 -2.60 -16.58
N GLU A 93 14.73 -2.67 -17.40
CA GLU A 93 15.20 -1.55 -18.23
C GLU A 93 14.07 -1.00 -19.13
N LYS A 94 13.20 -1.88 -19.64
CA LYS A 94 12.04 -1.50 -20.47
C LYS A 94 10.90 -0.84 -19.68
N THR A 95 10.89 -0.99 -18.35
CA THR A 95 9.86 -0.47 -17.45
C THR A 95 10.19 0.93 -16.92
N PHE A 96 11.47 1.32 -16.94
CA PHE A 96 11.93 2.66 -16.57
C PHE A 96 11.81 3.65 -17.73
N ILE A 97 10.59 4.16 -17.95
CA ILE A 97 10.27 5.04 -19.08
C ILE A 97 10.25 6.54 -18.71
N ASN A 98 10.15 6.87 -17.42
CA ASN A 98 10.10 8.26 -16.95
C ASN A 98 10.53 8.38 -15.47
N GLU A 99 10.63 9.63 -15.00
CA GLU A 99 10.99 9.97 -13.62
C GLU A 99 10.08 9.34 -12.54
N GLN A 100 8.86 8.95 -12.88
CA GLN A 100 7.95 8.32 -11.92
C GLN A 100 8.24 6.83 -11.73
N SER A 101 8.98 6.19 -12.66
CA SER A 101 9.23 4.75 -12.63
C SER A 101 9.94 4.29 -11.35
N PRO A 102 11.01 4.94 -10.86
CA PRO A 102 11.63 4.58 -9.58
C PRO A 102 10.65 4.53 -8.41
N LEU A 103 9.92 5.62 -8.16
CA LEU A 103 8.99 5.70 -7.04
C LEU A 103 7.85 4.69 -7.17
N LYS A 104 7.32 4.47 -8.39
CA LYS A 104 6.29 3.46 -8.63
C LYS A 104 6.78 2.05 -8.36
N LEU A 105 8.02 1.72 -8.74
CA LEU A 105 8.61 0.42 -8.46
C LEU A 105 8.74 0.20 -6.95
N SER A 106 9.34 1.17 -6.23
CA SER A 106 9.54 1.06 -4.79
C SER A 106 8.21 0.96 -4.03
N ILE A 107 7.19 1.75 -4.41
CA ILE A 107 5.83 1.62 -3.85
C ILE A 107 5.25 0.23 -4.13
N SER A 108 5.41 -0.28 -5.36
CA SER A 108 4.87 -1.60 -5.73
C SER A 108 5.51 -2.71 -4.92
N LYS A 109 6.85 -2.71 -4.80
CA LYS A 109 7.60 -3.66 -3.94
C LYS A 109 7.21 -3.53 -2.48
N TYR A 110 7.01 -2.32 -1.98
CA TYR A 110 6.56 -2.08 -0.61
C TYR A 110 5.17 -2.68 -0.34
N ILE A 111 4.21 -2.46 -1.24
CA ILE A 111 2.85 -3.01 -1.13
C ILE A 111 2.86 -4.54 -1.30
N GLU A 112 3.63 -5.07 -2.24
CA GLU A 112 3.77 -6.51 -2.45
C GLU A 112 4.24 -7.23 -1.17
N ASN A 113 5.16 -6.61 -0.43
CA ASN A 113 5.66 -7.14 0.83
C ASN A 113 4.76 -6.87 2.04
N ALA A 114 3.65 -6.15 1.90
CA ALA A 114 2.78 -5.79 3.03
C ALA A 114 2.17 -7.00 3.75
N HIS A 115 2.04 -8.15 3.09
CA HIS A 115 1.59 -9.40 3.72
C HIS A 115 2.57 -9.93 4.79
N LYS A 116 3.82 -9.47 4.78
CA LYS A 116 4.85 -9.81 5.77
C LYS A 116 4.83 -8.88 6.98
N ASN A 117 4.01 -7.82 6.96
CA ASN A 117 3.91 -6.89 8.08
C ASN A 117 3.40 -7.65 9.31
N ILE A 118 4.15 -7.54 10.41
CA ILE A 118 3.77 -8.16 11.67
C ILE A 118 2.70 -7.28 12.31
N ILE A 119 1.46 -7.75 12.31
CA ILE A 119 0.37 -7.14 13.08
C ILE A 119 0.25 -7.92 14.37
N ASP A 120 0.90 -7.40 15.41
CA ASP A 120 0.80 -7.98 16.75
C ASP A 120 -0.46 -7.49 17.47
N ASN A 121 -1.61 -7.90 16.93
CA ASN A 121 -2.90 -7.61 17.51
C ASN A 121 -3.77 -8.88 17.43
N ASP A 122 -3.97 -9.51 18.59
CA ASP A 122 -4.70 -10.77 18.69
C ASP A 122 -6.19 -10.60 18.37
N GLU A 123 -6.77 -9.41 18.58
CA GLU A 123 -8.15 -9.11 18.16
C GLU A 123 -8.28 -9.14 16.64
N LEU A 124 -7.32 -8.55 15.92
CA LEU A 124 -7.31 -8.55 14.45
C LEU A 124 -7.07 -9.95 13.87
N LYS A 125 -6.15 -10.72 14.47
CA LYS A 125 -5.92 -12.12 14.11
C LYS A 125 -7.20 -12.94 14.33
N HIS A 126 -7.89 -12.71 15.44
CA HIS A 126 -9.16 -13.37 15.74
C HIS A 126 -10.28 -12.96 14.75
N GLU A 127 -10.39 -11.67 14.41
CA GLU A 127 -11.35 -11.13 13.45
C GLU A 127 -11.23 -11.79 12.07
N ILE A 128 -10.00 -11.95 11.55
CA ILE A 128 -9.74 -12.60 10.26
C ILE A 128 -9.90 -14.12 10.32
N SER A 129 -9.58 -14.76 11.46
CA SER A 129 -9.64 -16.23 11.62
C SER A 129 -11.04 -16.84 11.53
N GLY A 130 -12.10 -16.02 11.42
CA GLY A 130 -13.46 -16.48 11.16
C GLY A 130 -14.25 -16.91 12.41
N ASN A 131 -13.67 -16.81 13.61
CA ASN A 131 -14.37 -17.06 14.88
C ASN A 131 -15.20 -15.87 15.39
N ALA A 132 -15.53 -14.91 14.51
CA ALA A 132 -16.37 -13.75 14.82
C ALA A 132 -17.83 -14.10 15.19
N ALA A 133 -18.23 -15.38 15.17
CA ALA A 133 -19.53 -15.83 15.67
C ALA A 133 -19.68 -15.73 17.21
N ASN A 134 -18.59 -15.52 17.96
CA ASN A 134 -18.62 -15.41 19.43
C ASN A 134 -18.51 -13.97 19.97
N LEU A 135 -18.57 -12.95 19.11
CA LEU A 135 -18.46 -11.53 19.52
C LEU A 135 -19.80 -10.78 19.48
N LEU A 136 -20.92 -11.49 19.59
CA LEU A 136 -22.19 -10.88 20.00
C LEU A 136 -22.36 -11.09 21.51
N ILE A 137 -22.01 -10.05 22.27
CA ILE A 137 -22.81 -9.70 23.45
C ILE A 137 -24.07 -9.02 22.93
#